data_AF-A0AAW7I0C9-F1
#
_entry.id   AF-A0AAW7I0C9-F1
#
_cell.length_a   1.000
_cell.length_b   1.000
_cell.length_c   1.000
_cell.angle_alpha   90.00
_cell.angle_beta   90.00
_cell.angle_gamma   90.00
#
_symmetry.space_group_name_H-M   'P 1'
#
loop_
_entity.id
_entity.type
_entity.pdbx_description
1 polymer ?
#
loop_
_entity_poly.entity_id
_entity_poly.type
_entity_poly.pdbx_seq_one_letter_code
_entity_poly.pdbx_strand_id
1 'polypeptide(L)'
;MQVFLDKLMVRLHSRYTTIFSHYYPAHGSTGFTERNLTNNFVSALESLYPGSCFSWFEAPISLTEKKHMDAVVFTETELFLIEAKRFTAPQSKTHSVRNDIERMQSNEALLLLEKGLIDPIQRKRYAVVLADVWTETKGKQDIFDTWPTCLNSGPFLYSKTLEFSGLPVEGEWKHNYKILVAVKELI
;
A
#
# COMPACT_ATOMS: atom_id res chain seq x y z
N MET A 1 -4.47 -11.42 -12.79
CA MET A 1 -4.01 -10.45 -11.78
C MET A 1 -4.00 -9.00 -12.29
N GLN A 2 -3.34 -8.67 -13.41
CA GLN A 2 -3.31 -7.30 -13.96
C GLN A 2 -4.67 -6.58 -14.00
N VAL A 3 -5.67 -7.19 -14.66
CA VAL A 3 -7.03 -6.62 -14.78
C VAL A 3 -7.68 -6.36 -13.42
N PHE A 4 -7.43 -7.23 -12.44
CA PHE A 4 -7.92 -7.05 -11.08
C PHE A 4 -7.26 -5.83 -10.42
N LEU A 5 -5.92 -5.73 -10.51
CA LEU A 5 -5.17 -4.61 -9.94
C LEU A 5 -5.56 -3.28 -10.59
N ASP A 6 -5.84 -3.25 -11.90
CA ASP A 6 -6.34 -2.04 -12.55
C ASP A 6 -7.71 -1.60 -12.02
N LYS A 7 -8.64 -2.54 -11.80
CA LYS A 7 -9.92 -2.24 -11.14
C LYS A 7 -9.73 -1.75 -9.71
N LEU A 8 -8.81 -2.34 -8.95
CA LEU A 8 -8.48 -1.91 -7.60
C LEU A 8 -7.95 -0.47 -7.59
N MET A 9 -7.07 -0.12 -8.52
CA MET A 9 -6.52 1.24 -8.61
C MET A 9 -7.59 2.28 -8.97
N VAL A 10 -8.57 1.93 -9.81
CA VAL A 10 -9.73 2.80 -10.09
C VAL A 10 -10.56 3.04 -8.82
N ARG A 11 -10.84 1.98 -8.03
CA ARG A 11 -11.57 2.11 -6.76
C ARG A 11 -10.79 2.97 -5.76
N LEU A 12 -9.48 2.73 -5.63
CA LEU A 12 -8.61 3.48 -4.74
C LEU A 12 -8.56 4.97 -5.11
N HIS A 13 -8.38 5.27 -6.40
CA HIS A 13 -8.35 6.65 -6.90
C HIS A 13 -9.67 7.38 -6.67
N SER A 14 -10.80 6.70 -6.90
CA SER A 14 -12.14 7.25 -6.64
C SER A 14 -12.35 7.57 -5.15
N ARG A 15 -11.89 6.70 -4.25
CA ARG A 15 -11.93 6.97 -2.79
C ARG A 15 -11.13 8.21 -2.42
N TYR A 16 -9.89 8.30 -2.86
CA TYR A 16 -9.05 9.48 -2.57
C TYR A 16 -9.60 10.75 -3.19
N THR A 17 -10.08 10.69 -4.44
CA THR A 17 -10.77 11.80 -5.09
C THR A 17 -11.94 12.30 -4.26
N THR A 18 -12.73 11.38 -3.70
CA THR A 18 -13.86 11.72 -2.83
C THR A 18 -13.41 12.39 -1.55
N ILE A 19 -12.42 11.82 -0.84
CA ILE A 19 -11.86 12.40 0.40
C ILE A 19 -11.31 13.81 0.11
N PHE A 20 -10.56 13.94 -0.98
CA PHE A 20 -9.88 15.18 -1.33
C PHE A 20 -10.83 16.28 -1.78
N SER A 21 -11.96 15.93 -2.39
CA SER A 21 -12.95 16.90 -2.83
C SER A 21 -13.85 17.41 -1.71
N HIS A 22 -13.96 16.69 -0.59
CA HIS A 22 -14.95 16.97 0.44
C HIS A 22 -14.39 17.24 1.84
N TYR A 23 -13.19 16.75 2.16
CA TYR A 23 -12.64 16.81 3.51
C TYR A 23 -11.24 17.41 3.60
N TYR A 24 -10.48 17.34 2.50
CA TYR A 24 -9.10 17.82 2.48
C TYR A 24 -8.98 19.22 1.85
N PRO A 25 -8.07 20.10 2.35
CA PRO A 25 -7.21 19.93 3.51
C PRO A 25 -7.99 19.98 4.83
N ALA A 26 -7.80 18.96 5.67
CA ALA A 26 -8.50 18.87 6.95
C ALA A 26 -7.88 19.87 7.93
N HIS A 27 -8.68 20.82 8.42
CA HIS A 27 -8.23 21.86 9.36
C HIS A 27 -7.01 22.68 8.87
N GLY A 28 -6.87 22.86 7.56
CA GLY A 28 -5.73 23.56 6.96
C GLY A 28 -4.39 22.80 7.01
N SER A 29 -4.40 21.53 7.46
CA SER A 29 -3.22 20.67 7.46
C SER A 29 -3.21 19.74 6.26
N THR A 30 -2.02 19.55 5.70
CA THR A 30 -1.80 18.69 4.53
C THR A 30 -1.33 17.27 4.88
N GLY A 31 -1.15 16.96 6.16
CA GLY A 31 -0.59 15.69 6.62
C GLY A 31 -1.56 14.52 6.53
N PHE A 32 -1.12 13.41 5.94
CA PHE A 32 -1.78 12.11 6.01
C PHE A 32 -0.95 11.12 6.83
N THR A 33 -1.58 10.21 7.54
CA THR A 33 -0.89 9.10 8.22
C THR A 33 -0.75 7.90 7.28
N GLU A 34 0.24 7.03 7.52
CA GLU A 34 0.40 5.76 6.78
C GLU A 34 -0.89 4.91 6.87
N ARG A 35 -1.59 4.97 8.01
CA ARG A 35 -2.88 4.30 8.19
C ARG A 35 -3.97 4.74 7.19
N ASN A 36 -3.92 5.96 6.64
CA ASN A 36 -4.84 6.36 5.57
C ASN A 36 -4.55 5.62 4.25
N LEU A 37 -3.27 5.36 3.94
CA LEU A 37 -2.87 4.55 2.79
C LEU A 37 -3.44 3.16 2.91
N THR A 38 -3.17 2.49 4.03
CA THR A 38 -3.59 1.12 4.29
C THR A 38 -5.12 1.00 4.30
N ASN A 39 -5.83 1.85 5.05
CA ASN A 39 -7.30 1.75 5.17
C ASN A 39 -7.99 1.94 3.82
N ASN A 40 -7.61 2.97 3.04
CA ASN A 40 -8.24 3.21 1.75
C ASN A 40 -7.93 2.12 0.72
N PHE A 41 -6.73 1.56 0.74
CA PHE A 41 -6.38 0.42 -0.10
C PHE A 41 -7.17 -0.83 0.27
N VAL A 42 -7.19 -1.20 1.55
CA VAL A 42 -7.94 -2.37 2.04
C VAL A 42 -9.42 -2.23 1.71
N SER A 43 -10.03 -1.08 1.99
CA SER A 43 -11.44 -0.84 1.67
C SER A 43 -11.73 -0.91 0.16
N ALA A 44 -10.83 -0.42 -0.69
CA ALA A 44 -10.96 -0.58 -2.13
C ALA A 44 -10.83 -2.05 -2.57
N LEU A 45 -9.95 -2.81 -1.95
CA LEU A 45 -9.71 -4.23 -2.24
C LEU A 45 -10.91 -5.08 -1.81
N GLU A 46 -11.38 -4.92 -0.59
CA GLU A 46 -12.55 -5.65 -0.06
C GLU A 46 -13.81 -5.38 -0.90
N SER A 47 -13.95 -4.18 -1.47
CA SER A 47 -15.08 -3.87 -2.37
C SER A 47 -15.11 -4.71 -3.65
N LEU A 48 -14.00 -5.34 -4.02
CA LEU A 48 -13.89 -6.26 -5.16
C LEU A 48 -14.13 -7.74 -4.78
N TYR A 49 -14.21 -8.04 -3.48
CA TYR A 49 -14.47 -9.38 -2.91
C TYR A 49 -15.63 -9.33 -1.89
N PRO A 50 -16.83 -8.87 -2.28
CA PRO A 50 -17.92 -8.66 -1.33
C PRO A 50 -18.32 -9.97 -0.65
N GLY A 51 -18.07 -10.05 0.67
CA GLY A 51 -18.41 -11.19 1.50
C GLY A 51 -17.48 -12.41 1.37
N SER A 52 -16.41 -12.33 0.58
CA SER A 52 -15.48 -13.43 0.32
C SER A 52 -14.03 -13.10 0.69
N CYS A 53 -13.81 -12.05 1.48
CA CYS A 53 -12.52 -11.69 2.02
C CYS A 53 -12.65 -11.09 3.43
N PHE A 54 -11.54 -11.08 4.16
CA PHE A 54 -11.43 -10.37 5.43
C PHE A 54 -10.03 -9.78 5.59
N SER A 55 -9.94 -8.69 6.34
CA SER A 55 -8.69 -8.00 6.62
C SER A 55 -8.37 -7.96 8.11
N TRP A 56 -7.07 -7.82 8.41
CA TRP A 56 -6.58 -7.56 9.76
C TRP A 56 -5.48 -6.51 9.70
N PHE A 57 -5.71 -5.37 10.35
CA PHE A 57 -4.72 -4.30 10.53
C PHE A 57 -3.78 -4.59 11.69
N GLU A 58 -2.51 -4.18 11.58
CA GLU A 58 -1.50 -4.44 12.61
C GLU A 58 -1.35 -5.95 12.90
N ALA A 59 -1.44 -6.78 11.85
CA ALA A 59 -1.46 -8.23 11.99
C ALA A 59 -0.12 -8.73 12.55
N PRO A 60 -0.10 -9.45 13.69
CA PRO A 60 1.14 -9.83 14.35
C PRO A 60 1.90 -10.88 13.55
N ILE A 61 3.20 -10.66 13.37
CA ILE A 61 4.09 -11.57 12.62
C ILE A 61 5.27 -12.07 13.47
N SER A 62 5.25 -11.79 14.77
CA SER A 62 6.19 -12.36 15.73
C SER A 62 5.48 -12.62 17.06
N LEU A 63 5.89 -13.69 17.74
CA LEU A 63 5.40 -14.05 19.07
C LEU A 63 6.19 -13.37 20.19
N THR A 64 7.42 -12.95 19.91
CA THR A 64 8.37 -12.43 20.90
C THR A 64 8.67 -10.95 20.70
N GLU A 65 8.56 -10.47 19.46
CA GLU A 65 8.80 -9.08 19.09
C GLU A 65 7.49 -8.40 18.70
N LYS A 66 7.37 -7.09 18.92
CA LYS A 66 6.19 -6.29 18.54
C LYS A 66 6.17 -5.98 17.03
N LYS A 67 6.44 -6.99 16.19
CA LYS A 67 6.42 -6.88 14.73
C LYS A 67 5.03 -7.18 14.19
N HIS A 68 4.59 -6.35 13.27
CA HIS A 68 3.29 -6.43 12.63
C HIS A 68 3.41 -6.09 11.14
N MET A 69 2.42 -6.53 10.36
CA MET A 69 2.11 -5.99 9.03
C MET A 69 1.08 -4.87 9.19
N ASP A 70 1.19 -3.79 8.44
CA ASP A 70 0.22 -2.69 8.54
C ASP A 70 -1.21 -3.17 8.26
N ALA A 71 -1.36 -4.04 7.25
CA ALA A 71 -2.55 -4.87 7.08
C ALA A 71 -2.25 -6.16 6.33
N VAL A 72 -3.12 -7.14 6.53
CA VAL A 72 -3.24 -8.32 5.67
C VAL A 72 -4.67 -8.44 5.16
N VAL A 73 -4.84 -8.92 3.93
CA VAL A 73 -6.16 -9.27 3.39
C VAL A 73 -6.13 -10.70 2.87
N PHE A 74 -7.04 -11.52 3.37
CA PHE A 74 -7.23 -12.89 2.95
C PHE A 74 -8.45 -12.99 2.05
N THR A 75 -8.30 -13.65 0.91
CA THR A 75 -9.39 -14.14 0.06
C THR A 75 -9.40 -15.67 0.11
N GLU A 76 -10.25 -16.30 -0.70
CA GLU A 76 -10.22 -17.76 -0.88
C GLU A 76 -8.92 -18.23 -1.54
N THR A 77 -8.33 -17.42 -2.42
CA THR A 77 -7.21 -17.82 -3.29
C THR A 77 -5.95 -16.97 -3.12
N GLU A 78 -6.04 -15.80 -2.50
CA GLU A 78 -4.96 -14.83 -2.36
C GLU A 78 -4.76 -14.36 -0.91
N LEU A 79 -3.51 -14.04 -0.57
CA LEU A 79 -3.11 -13.30 0.61
C LEU A 79 -2.35 -12.05 0.17
N PHE A 80 -2.85 -10.88 0.56
CA PHE A 80 -2.18 -9.59 0.35
C PHE A 80 -1.55 -9.14 1.67
N LEU A 81 -0.23 -9.00 1.69
CA LEU A 81 0.56 -8.44 2.79
C LEU A 81 0.83 -6.98 2.45
N ILE A 82 0.40 -6.05 3.29
CA ILE A 82 0.39 -4.62 2.95
C ILE A 82 1.28 -3.87 3.93
N GLU A 83 2.20 -3.09 3.38
CA GLU A 83 3.02 -2.13 4.12
C GLU A 83 2.89 -0.74 3.47
N ALA A 84 2.68 0.29 4.27
CA ALA A 84 2.54 1.68 3.87
C ALA A 84 3.71 2.52 4.37
N LYS A 85 4.25 3.39 3.51
CA LYS A 85 5.32 4.33 3.88
C LYS A 85 5.10 5.73 3.38
N ARG A 86 5.51 6.72 4.19
CA ARG A 86 5.62 8.11 3.72
C ARG A 86 7.04 8.44 3.31
N PHE A 87 7.24 8.87 2.06
CA PHE A 87 8.54 9.32 1.56
C PHE A 87 8.84 10.77 1.96
N THR A 88 8.83 11.05 3.27
CA THR A 88 9.26 12.34 3.83
C THR A 88 10.78 12.53 3.69
N ALA A 89 11.54 11.44 3.81
CA ALA A 89 12.99 11.37 3.64
C ALA A 89 13.37 10.24 2.64
N PRO A 90 13.58 10.58 1.35
CA PRO A 90 13.74 9.60 0.25
C PRO A 90 14.69 8.42 0.51
N GLN A 91 15.94 8.70 0.91
CA GLN A 91 16.98 7.67 0.99
C GLN A 91 16.78 6.66 2.12
N SER A 92 16.42 7.12 3.33
CA SER A 92 16.20 6.22 4.47
C SER A 92 14.95 5.37 4.30
N LYS A 93 13.93 5.92 3.61
CA LYS A 93 12.66 5.24 3.42
C LYS A 93 12.72 4.13 2.37
N THR A 94 13.51 4.28 1.29
CA THR A 94 13.67 3.17 0.33
C THR A 94 14.36 1.97 0.96
N HIS A 95 15.37 2.16 1.81
CA HIS A 95 15.98 1.06 2.56
C HIS A 95 14.99 0.38 3.52
N SER A 96 14.17 1.17 4.24
CA SER A 96 13.11 0.62 5.11
C SER A 96 12.17 -0.28 4.31
N VAL A 97 11.68 0.17 3.16
CA VAL A 97 10.76 -0.62 2.31
C VAL A 97 11.37 -1.94 1.88
N ARG A 98 12.68 -2.00 1.58
CA ARG A 98 13.34 -3.26 1.23
C ARG A 98 13.29 -4.25 2.39
N ASN A 99 13.62 -3.80 3.59
CA ASN A 99 13.58 -4.63 4.80
C ASN A 99 12.13 -5.10 5.09
N ASP A 100 11.13 -4.27 4.79
CA ASP A 100 9.72 -4.65 4.92
C ASP A 100 9.32 -5.72 3.88
N ILE A 101 9.80 -5.62 2.63
CA ILE A 101 9.59 -6.66 1.59
C ILE A 101 10.23 -7.99 1.99
N GLU A 102 11.46 -7.96 2.50
CA GLU A 102 12.14 -9.15 3.01
C GLU A 102 11.36 -9.77 4.18
N ARG A 103 10.81 -8.93 5.07
CA ARG A 103 9.94 -9.38 6.17
C ARG A 103 8.64 -10.03 5.67
N MET A 104 8.02 -9.47 4.63
CA MET A 104 6.83 -10.06 3.98
C MET A 104 7.11 -11.42 3.33
N GLN A 105 8.37 -11.68 2.96
CA GLN A 105 8.82 -12.96 2.39
C GLN A 105 9.25 -14.00 3.44
N SER A 106 9.28 -13.63 4.72
CA SER A 106 9.70 -14.57 5.77
C SER A 106 8.69 -15.69 5.95
N ASN A 107 9.15 -16.94 5.76
CA ASN A 107 8.35 -18.13 6.03
C ASN A 107 7.80 -18.17 7.46
N GLU A 108 8.56 -17.67 8.44
CA GLU A 108 8.14 -17.63 9.84
C GLU A 108 6.95 -16.69 10.04
N ALA A 109 7.01 -15.51 9.41
CA ALA A 109 5.91 -14.54 9.44
C ALA A 109 4.66 -15.10 8.75
N LEU A 110 4.83 -15.73 7.59
CA LEU A 110 3.74 -16.33 6.82
C LEU A 110 3.07 -17.48 7.58
N LEU A 111 3.86 -18.38 8.17
CA LEU A 111 3.35 -19.47 9.00
C LEU A 111 2.57 -18.95 10.20
N LEU A 112 3.04 -17.87 10.84
CA LEU A 112 2.34 -17.30 11.98
C LEU A 112 0.99 -16.68 11.60
N LEU A 113 0.94 -15.95 10.48
CA LEU A 113 -0.30 -15.37 9.95
C LEU A 113 -1.32 -16.47 9.60
N GLU A 114 -0.87 -17.54 8.95
CA GLU A 114 -1.74 -18.62 8.49
C GLU A 114 -2.15 -19.57 9.62
N LYS A 115 -1.35 -19.70 10.71
CA LYS A 115 -1.69 -20.52 11.89
C LYS A 115 -2.98 -20.06 12.58
N GLY A 116 -3.36 -18.79 12.42
CA GLY A 116 -4.62 -18.27 12.94
C GLY A 116 -5.86 -18.69 12.14
N LEU A 117 -5.70 -19.32 10.98
CA LEU A 117 -6.80 -19.73 10.11
C LEU A 117 -7.36 -21.09 10.53
N ILE A 118 -8.69 -21.19 10.58
CA ILE A 118 -9.41 -22.44 10.92
C ILE A 118 -9.16 -23.49 9.83
N ASP A 119 -9.20 -23.08 8.55
CA ASP A 119 -8.96 -23.93 7.39
C ASP A 119 -7.84 -23.33 6.51
N PRO A 120 -6.57 -23.69 6.76
CA PRO A 120 -5.45 -23.17 5.99
C PRO A 120 -5.44 -23.78 4.58
N ILE A 121 -5.76 -22.96 3.59
CA ILE A 121 -5.67 -23.26 2.16
C ILE A 121 -4.40 -22.62 1.60
N GLN A 122 -3.74 -23.29 0.67
CA GLN A 122 -2.61 -22.71 -0.07
C GLN A 122 -3.11 -21.53 -0.92
N ARG A 123 -2.64 -20.33 -0.59
CA ARG A 123 -2.98 -19.08 -1.30
C ARG A 123 -1.78 -18.56 -2.08
N LYS A 124 -2.05 -17.84 -3.16
CA LYS A 124 -1.04 -16.99 -3.81
C LYS A 124 -0.78 -15.78 -2.92
N ARG A 125 0.49 -15.43 -2.74
CA ARG A 125 0.90 -14.37 -1.82
C ARG A 125 1.39 -13.16 -2.59
N TYR A 126 0.97 -11.98 -2.17
CA TYR A 126 1.35 -10.71 -2.77
C TYR A 126 1.83 -9.75 -1.69
N ALA A 127 3.07 -9.26 -1.84
CA ALA A 127 3.53 -8.09 -1.10
C ALA A 127 3.03 -6.84 -1.81
N VAL A 128 2.37 -5.96 -1.07
CA VAL A 128 1.84 -4.69 -1.52
C VAL A 128 2.59 -3.59 -0.78
N VAL A 129 3.31 -2.76 -1.52
CA VAL A 129 3.90 -1.54 -1.00
C VAL A 129 3.03 -0.36 -1.41
N LEU A 130 2.54 0.36 -0.41
CA LEU A 130 1.84 1.62 -0.56
C LEU A 130 2.77 2.74 -0.13
N ALA A 131 2.79 3.83 -0.88
CA ALA A 131 3.49 5.01 -0.43
C ALA A 131 2.80 6.30 -0.82
N ASP A 132 3.02 7.34 -0.02
CA ASP A 132 2.81 8.71 -0.46
C ASP A 132 4.14 9.42 -0.71
N VAL A 133 4.12 10.36 -1.64
CA VAL A 133 5.25 11.26 -1.88
C VAL A 133 4.72 12.65 -2.24
N TRP A 134 5.44 13.66 -1.75
CA TRP A 134 5.22 15.07 -2.06
C TRP A 134 6.36 15.54 -2.98
N THR A 135 6.13 15.79 -4.25
CA THR A 135 7.19 16.01 -5.26
C THR A 135 7.82 17.41 -5.23
N GLU A 136 7.89 18.02 -4.05
CA GLU A 136 8.36 19.40 -3.84
C GLU A 136 9.89 19.54 -3.89
N THR A 137 10.62 18.43 -3.85
CA THR A 137 12.08 18.41 -3.88
C THR A 137 12.57 17.42 -4.92
N LYS A 138 13.76 17.67 -5.47
CA LYS A 138 14.38 16.79 -6.48
C LYS A 138 14.42 15.32 -6.04
N GLY A 139 14.88 15.04 -4.82
CA GLY A 139 14.95 13.65 -4.34
C GLY A 139 13.59 12.95 -4.19
N LYS A 140 12.51 13.70 -3.94
CA LYS A 140 11.15 13.16 -3.91
C LYS A 140 10.56 13.00 -5.32
N GLN A 141 10.87 13.92 -6.22
CA GLN A 141 10.58 13.80 -7.65
C GLN A 141 11.27 12.58 -8.25
N ASP A 142 12.55 12.36 -7.95
CA ASP A 142 13.31 11.20 -8.42
C ASP A 142 12.65 9.88 -7.97
N ILE A 143 12.14 9.80 -6.73
CA ILE A 143 11.37 8.64 -6.26
C ILE A 143 10.12 8.40 -7.11
N PHE A 144 9.36 9.46 -7.40
CA PHE A 144 8.15 9.36 -8.22
C PHE A 144 8.48 8.90 -9.64
N ASP A 145 9.49 9.51 -10.27
CA ASP A 145 9.89 9.23 -11.65
C ASP A 145 10.46 7.82 -11.82
N THR A 146 11.09 7.29 -10.77
CA THR A 146 11.73 5.96 -10.78
C THR A 146 10.94 4.89 -10.01
N TRP A 147 9.68 5.15 -9.67
CA TRP A 147 8.86 4.14 -9.01
C TRP A 147 8.50 2.98 -9.97
N PRO A 148 8.53 1.70 -9.54
CA PRO A 148 9.02 1.17 -8.26
C PRO A 148 10.49 0.74 -8.31
N THR A 149 11.22 0.99 -9.41
CA THR A 149 12.59 0.50 -9.61
C THR A 149 13.58 1.05 -8.59
N CYS A 150 13.31 2.24 -8.04
CA CYS A 150 14.07 2.84 -6.94
C CYS A 150 14.15 1.97 -5.68
N LEU A 151 13.22 1.02 -5.50
CA LEU A 151 13.24 0.09 -4.39
C LEU A 151 14.36 -0.96 -4.54
N ASN A 152 14.83 -1.27 -5.75
CA ASN A 152 15.85 -2.28 -6.01
C ASN A 152 15.57 -3.64 -5.31
N SER A 153 14.31 -4.08 -5.32
CA SER A 153 13.83 -5.31 -4.65
C SER A 153 13.42 -6.41 -5.64
N GLY A 154 14.10 -6.46 -6.79
CA GLY A 154 13.75 -7.34 -7.91
C GLY A 154 12.45 -6.93 -8.62
N PRO A 155 11.91 -7.80 -9.48
CA PRO A 155 10.76 -7.47 -10.31
C PRO A 155 9.49 -7.31 -9.47
N PHE A 156 8.68 -6.31 -9.83
CA PHE A 156 7.31 -6.15 -9.37
C PHE A 156 6.37 -6.67 -10.46
N LEU A 157 5.30 -7.35 -10.04
CA LEU A 157 4.24 -7.82 -10.93
C LEU A 157 3.42 -6.66 -11.49
N TYR A 158 3.25 -5.61 -10.67
CA TYR A 158 2.43 -4.45 -11.01
C TYR A 158 2.95 -3.21 -10.31
N SER A 159 2.79 -2.05 -10.94
CA SER A 159 2.95 -0.76 -10.27
C SER A 159 2.04 0.27 -10.90
N LYS A 160 1.61 1.25 -10.10
CA LYS A 160 0.82 2.38 -10.56
C LYS A 160 1.05 3.59 -9.67
N THR A 161 1.00 4.77 -10.28
CA THR A 161 0.98 6.05 -9.61
C THR A 161 -0.42 6.65 -9.73
N LEU A 162 -0.89 7.27 -8.65
CA LEU A 162 -2.16 7.98 -8.59
C LEU A 162 -1.88 9.46 -8.38
N GLU A 163 -2.46 10.27 -9.26
CA GLU A 163 -2.30 11.72 -9.29
C GLU A 163 -3.64 12.42 -9.13
N PHE A 164 -3.57 13.67 -8.65
CA PHE A 164 -4.75 14.44 -8.23
C PHE A 164 -4.79 15.86 -8.79
N SER A 165 -3.92 16.17 -9.76
CA SER A 165 -3.82 17.51 -10.37
C SER A 165 -5.11 17.99 -11.02
N GLY A 166 -5.95 17.05 -11.50
CA GLY A 166 -7.25 17.32 -12.11
C GLY A 166 -8.40 17.57 -11.14
N LEU A 167 -8.17 17.57 -9.81
CA LEU A 167 -9.26 17.80 -8.85
C LEU A 167 -9.75 19.27 -8.89
N PRO A 168 -11.07 19.51 -8.87
CA PRO A 168 -11.67 20.84 -8.88
C PRO A 168 -11.68 21.49 -7.49
N VAL A 169 -10.55 21.39 -6.78
CA VAL A 169 -10.33 21.99 -5.44
C VAL A 169 -9.22 23.03 -5.50
N GLU A 170 -9.29 24.00 -4.61
CA GLU A 170 -8.23 25.00 -4.43
C GLU A 170 -7.01 24.39 -3.72
N GLY A 171 -5.81 24.86 -4.07
CA GLY A 171 -4.56 24.49 -3.41
C GLY A 171 -3.54 23.76 -4.31
N GLU A 172 -2.30 24.22 -4.25
CA GLU A 172 -1.18 23.70 -5.05
C GLU A 172 -0.75 22.27 -4.65
N TRP A 173 -1.14 21.80 -3.47
CA TRP A 173 -0.80 20.49 -2.95
C TRP A 173 -1.18 19.35 -3.93
N LYS A 174 -2.26 19.51 -4.70
CA LYS A 174 -2.76 18.49 -5.64
C LYS A 174 -1.79 18.21 -6.81
N HIS A 175 -0.91 19.18 -7.10
CA HIS A 175 0.16 19.03 -8.07
C HIS A 175 1.36 18.29 -7.48
N ASN A 176 1.56 18.34 -6.16
CA ASN A 176 2.72 17.76 -5.49
C ASN A 176 2.43 16.38 -4.85
N TYR A 177 1.21 16.14 -4.40
CA TYR A 177 0.85 14.90 -3.74
C TYR A 177 0.62 13.77 -4.75
N LYS A 178 1.21 12.61 -4.46
CA LYS A 178 1.11 11.39 -5.26
C LYS A 178 0.97 10.18 -4.35
N ILE A 179 0.23 9.17 -4.81
CA ILE A 179 0.21 7.85 -4.17
C ILE A 179 0.88 6.85 -5.12
N LEU A 180 1.79 6.06 -4.58
CA LEU A 180 2.55 5.05 -5.30
C LEU A 180 2.12 3.67 -4.81
N VAL A 181 1.86 2.76 -5.75
CA VAL A 181 1.50 1.38 -5.45
C VAL A 181 2.45 0.47 -6.21
N ALA A 182 2.99 -0.54 -5.52
CA ALA A 182 3.76 -1.61 -6.15
C ALA A 182 3.32 -2.96 -5.56
N VAL A 183 3.15 -3.95 -6.43
CA VAL A 183 2.73 -5.31 -6.04
C VAL A 183 3.75 -6.31 -6.54
N LYS A 184 4.22 -7.17 -5.64
CA LYS A 184 5.17 -8.24 -5.92
C LYS A 184 4.52 -9.57 -5.57
N GLU A 185 4.53 -10.51 -6.50
CA GLU A 185 4.17 -11.91 -6.20
C GLU A 185 5.30 -12.56 -5.39
N LEU A 186 4.93 -13.25 -4.31
CA LEU A 186 5.86 -13.95 -3.44
C LEU A 186 5.87 -15.45 -3.79
N ILE A 187 7.02 -16.08 -3.59
CA ILE A 187 7.24 -17.52 -3.80
C ILE A 187 6.87 -18.27 -2.53
#